data_AF-A0A521YFY4-F1
#
_entry.id   AF-A0A521YFY4-F1
#
_cell.length_a   1.000
_cell.length_b   1.000
_cell.length_c   1.000
_cell.angle_alpha   90.00
_cell.angle_beta   90.00
_cell.angle_gamma   90.00
#
_symmetry.space_group_name_H-M   'P 1'
#
loop_
_entity.id
_entity.type
_entity.pdbx_description
1 polymer ?
#
loop_
_entity_poly.entity_id
_entity_poly.type
_entity_poly.pdbx_seq_one_letter_code
_entity_poly.pdbx_strand_id
1 'polypeptide(L)' 'MTAGAATQLPHAALDEILRAAGIGRTAADEIELTGADPVLPVRYRVGTAGGAALAACGLAAAAGR' A
#
# COMPACT_ATOMS: atom_id res chain seq x y z
N MET A 1 6.49 -21.49 -3.48
CA MET A 1 5.11 -21.18 -3.92
C MET A 1 4.38 -20.53 -2.75
N THR A 2 4.28 -19.18 -2.71
CA THR A 2 3.31 -18.33 -1.93
C THR A 2 3.71 -16.84 -1.81
N ALA A 3 4.55 -16.28 -2.70
CA ALA A 3 4.83 -14.82 -2.70
C ALA A 3 3.58 -13.96 -2.99
N GLY A 4 2.57 -14.52 -3.68
CA GLY A 4 1.36 -13.78 -4.06
C GLY A 4 0.47 -13.32 -2.90
N ALA A 5 0.51 -13.98 -1.74
CA ALA A 5 -0.29 -13.57 -0.58
C ALA A 5 0.29 -12.34 0.14
N ALA A 6 1.61 -12.18 0.11
CA ALA A 6 2.29 -11.05 0.74
C ALA A 6 2.12 -9.75 -0.05
N THR A 7 2.05 -9.83 -1.38
CA THR A 7 1.80 -8.66 -2.26
C THR A 7 0.35 -8.17 -2.20
N GLN A 8 -0.61 -9.06 -1.90
CA GLN A 8 -2.03 -8.71 -1.93
C GLN A 8 -2.49 -7.83 -0.75
N LEU A 9 -1.82 -7.93 0.41
CA LEU A 9 -2.17 -7.15 1.60
C LEU A 9 -1.75 -5.66 1.52
N PRO A 10 -0.53 -5.31 1.05
CA PRO A 10 -0.13 -3.93 0.82
C PRO A 10 -1.02 -3.21 -0.19
N HIS A 11 -1.38 -3.89 -1.29
CA HIS A 11 -2.26 -3.31 -2.30
C HIS A 11 -3.69 -3.13 -1.77
N ALA A 12 -4.18 -4.06 -0.94
CA ALA A 12 -5.47 -3.88 -0.28
C ALA A 12 -5.49 -2.67 0.67
N ALA A 13 -4.44 -2.49 1.48
CA ALA A 13 -4.31 -1.34 2.37
C ALA A 13 -4.20 -0.01 1.58
N LEU A 14 -3.45 -0.01 0.47
CA LEU A 14 -3.35 1.14 -0.42
C LEU A 14 -4.71 1.49 -1.04
N ASP A 15 -5.43 0.49 -1.56
CA ASP A 15 -6.78 0.64 -2.11
C ASP A 15 -7.75 1.26 -1.09
N GLU A 16 -7.70 0.83 0.17
CA GLU A 16 -8.53 1.39 1.24
C GLU A 16 -8.21 2.86 1.50
N ILE A 17 -6.93 3.23 1.57
CA ILE A 17 -6.49 4.62 1.78
C ILE A 17 -6.93 5.50 0.61
N LEU A 18 -6.72 5.06 -0.64
CA LEU A 18 -7.10 5.82 -1.83
C LEU A 18 -8.61 6.00 -1.94
N ARG A 19 -9.39 4.96 -1.64
CA ARG A 19 -10.86 5.08 -1.54
C ARG A 19 -11.27 6.09 -0.48
N ALA A 20 -10.66 6.07 0.69
CA ALA A 20 -10.94 7.05 1.74
C ALA A 20 -10.58 8.48 1.33
N ALA A 21 -9.56 8.65 0.48
CA ALA A 21 -9.15 9.94 -0.09
C ALA A 21 -9.94 10.36 -1.34
N GLY A 22 -10.85 9.52 -1.86
CA GLY A 22 -11.57 9.79 -3.11
C GLY A 22 -10.73 9.67 -4.38
N ILE A 23 -9.55 9.04 -4.30
CA ILE A 23 -8.62 8.85 -5.42
C ILE A 23 -8.97 7.55 -6.17
N GLY A 24 -9.05 7.63 -7.50
CA GLY A 24 -9.44 6.52 -8.36
C GLY A 24 -8.43 5.36 -8.39
N ARG A 25 -8.94 4.14 -8.57
CA ARG A 25 -8.18 2.87 -8.49
C ARG A 25 -7.09 2.72 -9.54
N THR A 26 -7.27 3.31 -10.72
CA THR A 26 -6.30 3.25 -11.84
C THR A 26 -4.91 3.75 -11.42
N ALA A 27 -4.86 4.69 -10.47
CA ALA A 27 -3.62 5.26 -9.99
C ALA A 27 -2.89 4.34 -8.97
N ALA A 28 -3.58 3.35 -8.41
CA ALA A 28 -3.02 2.33 -7.52
C ALA A 28 -2.31 1.20 -8.30
N ASP A 29 -2.82 0.86 -9.47
CA ASP A 29 -2.31 -0.23 -10.32
C ASP A 29 -0.91 0.07 -10.89
N GLU A 30 -0.50 1.34 -10.89
CA GLU A 30 0.84 1.79 -11.33
C GLU A 30 1.90 1.71 -10.23
N ILE A 31 1.52 1.38 -8.99
CA ILE A 31 2.42 1.39 -7.83
C ILE A 31 2.88 -0.03 -7.50
N GLU A 32 4.19 -0.24 -7.52
CA GLU A 32 4.81 -1.45 -6.98
C GLU A 32 5.21 -1.27 -5.52
N LEU A 33 4.60 -2.06 -4.63
CA LEU A 33 4.98 -2.16 -3.22
C LEU A 33 5.81 -3.42 -2.99
N THR A 34 7.05 -3.25 -2.53
CA THR A 34 7.98 -4.34 -2.23
C THR A 34 8.32 -4.42 -0.74
N GLY A 35 8.82 -5.57 -0.31
CA GLY A 35 9.14 -5.85 1.10
C GLY A 35 7.98 -6.50 1.85
N ALA A 36 8.26 -6.87 3.10
CA ALA A 36 7.28 -7.48 4.00
C ALA A 36 7.50 -6.98 5.43
N ASP A 37 6.45 -7.03 6.24
CA ASP A 37 6.57 -6.75 7.67
C ASP A 37 7.68 -7.60 8.32
N PRO A 38 8.50 -6.99 9.20
CA PRO A 38 9.55 -7.72 9.91
C PRO A 38 8.94 -8.85 10.77
N VAL A 39 9.73 -9.90 11.03
CA VAL A 39 9.36 -11.07 11.87
C VAL A 39 9.33 -10.72 13.36
N LEU A 40 9.02 -9.47 13.70
CA LEU A 40 8.76 -9.09 15.08
C LEU A 40 7.36 -9.61 15.44
N PRO A 41 7.14 -10.21 16.63
CA PRO A 41 5.84 -10.75 17.04
C PRO A 41 4.88 -9.63 17.46
N VAL A 42 4.69 -8.65 16.59
CA VAL A 42 3.70 -7.59 16.72
C VAL A 42 2.43 -8.01 16.00
N ARG A 43 1.28 -7.72 16.63
CA ARG A 43 -0.04 -7.98 16.03
C ARG A 43 -0.33 -7.04 14.85
N TYR A 44 0.44 -5.97 14.71
CA TYR A 44 0.24 -4.91 13.74
C TYR A 44 1.27 -5.03 12.60
N ARG A 45 0.76 -4.94 11.37
CA ARG A 45 1.53 -4.98 10.12
C ARG A 45 2.02 -3.57 9.76
N VAL A 46 2.90 -3.01 10.59
CA VAL A 46 3.33 -1.59 10.52
C VAL A 46 4.05 -1.26 9.21
N GLY A 47 4.85 -2.18 8.68
CA GLY A 47 5.52 -2.05 7.38
C GLY A 47 4.53 -2.05 6.22
N THR A 48 3.53 -2.94 6.23
CA THR A 48 2.46 -2.93 5.22
C THR A 48 1.67 -1.63 5.26
N ALA A 49 1.22 -1.22 6.45
CA ALA A 49 0.44 0.01 6.62
C ALA A 49 1.25 1.27 6.26
N GLY A 50 2.51 1.33 6.72
CA GLY A 50 3.41 2.45 6.41
C GLY A 50 3.75 2.54 4.93
N GLY A 51 4.03 1.42 4.27
CA GLY A 51 4.29 1.36 2.83
C GLY A 51 3.10 1.85 2.01
N ALA A 52 1.89 1.38 2.34
CA ALA A 52 0.66 1.83 1.69
C ALA A 52 0.40 3.34 1.89
N ALA A 53 0.62 3.87 3.10
CA ALA A 53 0.46 5.29 3.38
C ALA A 53 1.46 6.16 2.60
N LEU A 54 2.73 5.76 2.53
CA LEU A 54 3.75 6.47 1.77
C LEU A 54 3.44 6.46 0.27
N ALA A 55 2.99 5.32 -0.27
CA ALA A 55 2.56 5.24 -1.66
C ALA A 55 1.39 6.18 -1.98
N ALA A 56 0.36 6.20 -1.12
CA ALA A 56 -0.77 7.12 -1.30
C ALA A 56 -0.34 8.60 -1.27
N CYS A 57 0.56 8.97 -0.34
CA CYS A 57 1.12 10.32 -0.29
C CYS A 57 1.93 10.66 -1.55
N GLY A 58 2.78 9.74 -2.02
CA GLY A 58 3.55 9.93 -3.26
C GLY A 58 2.65 10.11 -4.48
N LEU A 59 1.57 9.32 -4.55
CA LEU A 59 0.58 9.42 -5.62
C LEU A 59 -0.16 10.75 -5.59
N ALA A 60 -0.62 11.19 -4.41
CA ALA A 60 -1.26 12.49 -4.24
C ALA A 60 -0.32 13.66 -4.60
N ALA A 61 0.95 13.56 -4.24
CA ALA A 61 1.96 14.55 -4.61
C ALA A 61 2.24 14.58 -6.13
N ALA A 62 2.28 13.40 -6.78
CA ALA A 62 2.47 13.29 -8.22
C ALA A 62 1.24 13.74 -9.03
N ALA A 63 0.04 13.55 -8.46
CA ALA A 63 -1.23 14.00 -9.02
C ALA A 63 -1.47 15.50 -8.81
N GLY A 64 -0.69 16.16 -7.94
CA GLY A 64 -0.71 17.59 -7.68
C GLY A 64 -0.28 18.43 -8.88
N ARG A 65 -1.20 18.55 -9.84
CA ARG A 65 -1.33 19.55 -10.89
C ARG A 65 -2.79 19.95 -10.96
#